data_AF-A0A1Q7JEE7-F1
#
_entry.id   AF-A0A1Q7JEE7-F1
#
_cell.length_a   1.000
_cell.length_b   1.000
_cell.length_c   1.000
_cell.angle_alpha   90.00
_cell.angle_beta   90.00
_cell.angle_gamma   90.00
#
_symmetry.space_group_name_H-M   'P 1'
#
loop_
_entity.id
_entity.type
_entity.pdbx_description
1 polymer ?
#
loop_
_entity_poly.entity_id
_entity_poly.type
_entity_poly.pdbx_seq_one_letter_code
_entity_poly.pdbx_strand_id
1 'polypeptide(L)'
;MSERNAEPRPPVWAEHVLRLLLKPEDRESVSGDLLEEYRESVCPSRGRAGADLWYVGQVTGFLWRAAWPWGVLFSASFVGRTALDWFDPPADFRMRATVTTYTAVSLFVAAGFWAAWRARSLGAAALTAIGTSIIAAIVSISSALVMLAIWHDPQTFGAIDHSGGLGEVFTLPLFVIVPGTVCALVGGIVGRIAASVFRSHAVE
;
A
#
# COMPACT_ATOMS: atom_id res chain seq x y z
N MET A 1 47.20 14.98 1.86
CA MET A 1 45.75 15.09 1.56
C MET A 1 45.11 13.78 1.98
N SER A 2 44.54 13.74 3.18
CA SER A 2 43.79 12.59 3.66
C SER A 2 42.43 12.65 2.98
N GLU A 3 42.20 11.79 1.99
CA GLU A 3 40.85 11.45 1.56
C GLU A 3 40.12 10.96 2.80
N ARG A 4 39.30 11.84 3.40
CA ARG A 4 38.31 11.41 4.38
C ARG A 4 37.41 10.45 3.63
N ASN A 5 37.64 9.16 3.82
CA ASN A 5 36.77 8.09 3.34
C ASN A 5 35.35 8.47 3.76
N ALA A 6 34.56 8.97 2.82
CA ALA A 6 33.21 9.40 3.11
C ALA A 6 32.46 8.15 3.59
N GLU A 7 31.95 8.20 4.82
CA GLU A 7 31.20 7.07 5.38
C GLU A 7 30.10 6.65 4.40
N PRO A 8 29.95 5.35 4.10
CA PRO A 8 28.87 4.86 3.28
C PRO A 8 27.52 5.35 3.83
N ARG A 9 26.69 5.92 2.96
CA ARG A 9 25.34 6.39 3.31
C ARG A 9 24.31 5.65 2.46
N PRO A 10 23.18 5.23 3.03
CA PRO A 10 22.09 4.65 2.27
C PRO A 10 21.41 5.72 1.40
N PRO A 11 20.54 5.33 0.47
CA PRO A 11 19.80 6.26 -0.36
C PRO A 11 18.89 7.14 0.52
N VAL A 12 19.07 8.45 0.42
CA VAL A 12 18.38 9.43 1.29
C VAL A 12 16.87 9.27 1.25
N TRP A 13 16.29 9.00 0.07
CA TRP A 13 14.84 8.81 -0.08
C TRP A 13 14.33 7.58 0.68
N ALA A 14 15.10 6.49 0.74
CA ALA A 14 14.69 5.26 1.40
C ALA A 14 14.63 5.45 2.92
N GLU A 15 15.63 6.13 3.49
CA GLU A 15 15.66 6.54 4.90
C GLU A 15 14.45 7.43 5.24
N HIS A 16 14.09 8.37 4.37
CA HIS A 16 12.90 9.21 4.57
C HIS A 16 11.63 8.38 4.58
N VAL A 17 11.46 7.45 3.64
CA VAL A 17 10.30 6.54 3.60
C VAL A 17 10.23 5.69 4.88
N LEU A 18 11.36 5.13 5.32
CA LEU A 18 11.43 4.36 6.56
C LEU A 18 10.94 5.18 7.76
N ARG A 19 11.48 6.39 7.96
CA ARG A 19 11.11 7.27 9.07
C ARG A 19 9.63 7.67 9.06
N LEU A 20 9.04 7.80 7.87
CA LEU A 20 7.60 8.05 7.74
C LEU A 20 6.77 6.88 8.21
N LEU A 21 7.21 5.64 8.01
CA LEU A 21 6.50 4.41 8.36
C LEU A 21 6.66 4.00 9.83
N LEU A 22 7.75 4.41 10.48
CA LEU A 22 8.04 4.07 11.87
C LEU A 22 7.25 4.90 12.87
N LYS A 23 6.95 4.29 14.03
CA LYS A 23 6.47 5.01 15.21
C LYS A 23 7.53 6.02 15.65
N PRO A 24 7.16 7.19 16.16
CA PRO A 24 8.13 8.19 16.61
C PRO A 24 9.17 7.64 17.60
N GLU A 25 8.76 6.74 18.49
CA GLU A 25 9.61 6.13 19.52
C GLU A 25 10.64 5.15 18.94
N ASP A 26 10.35 4.55 17.78
CA ASP A 26 11.21 3.54 17.14
C ASP A 26 12.12 4.15 16.06
N ARG A 27 11.98 5.45 15.75
CA ARG A 27 12.67 6.06 14.60
C ARG A 27 14.18 6.04 14.75
N GLU A 28 14.69 6.48 15.89
CA GLU A 28 16.13 6.60 16.11
C GLU A 28 16.79 5.24 16.27
N SER A 29 16.17 4.33 17.02
CA SER A 29 16.68 2.97 17.22
C SER A 29 16.69 2.17 15.92
N VAL A 30 15.54 1.99 15.28
CA VAL A 30 15.44 1.15 14.08
C VAL A 30 16.23 1.72 12.90
N SER A 31 16.23 3.05 12.69
CA SER A 31 17.05 3.62 11.62
C SER A 31 18.55 3.58 11.94
N GLY A 32 18.92 3.76 13.21
CA GLY A 32 20.30 3.62 13.69
C GLY A 32 20.83 2.21 13.45
N ASP A 33 20.09 1.19 13.90
CA ASP A 33 20.46 -0.22 13.76
C ASP A 33 20.63 -0.60 12.28
N LEU A 34 19.70 -0.21 11.41
CA LEU A 34 19.79 -0.48 9.97
C LEU A 34 20.95 0.26 9.30
N LEU A 35 21.30 1.45 9.79
CA LEU A 35 22.42 2.24 9.27
C LEU A 35 23.76 1.65 9.71
N GLU A 36 23.86 1.18 10.95
CA GLU A 36 25.03 0.46 11.47
C GLU A 36 25.24 -0.83 10.68
N GLU A 37 24.19 -1.66 10.53
CA GLU A 37 24.26 -2.90 9.75
C GLU A 37 24.63 -2.62 8.28
N TYR A 38 24.04 -1.58 7.67
CA TYR A 38 24.37 -1.14 6.32
C TYR A 38 25.87 -0.83 6.16
N ARG A 39 26.47 -0.11 7.11
CA ARG A 39 27.86 0.37 7.04
C ARG A 39 28.87 -0.70 7.41
N GLU A 40 28.61 -1.43 8.48
CA GLU A 40 29.58 -2.32 9.11
C GLU A 40 29.53 -3.73 8.52
N SER A 41 28.37 -4.18 8.06
CA SER A 41 28.18 -5.56 7.59
C SER A 41 27.91 -5.64 6.09
N VAL A 42 26.94 -4.87 5.59
CA VAL A 42 26.43 -5.06 4.22
C VAL A 42 27.31 -4.38 3.17
N CYS A 43 27.73 -3.14 3.40
CA CYS A 43 28.58 -2.41 2.44
C CYS A 43 29.96 -3.07 2.22
N PRO A 44 30.68 -3.55 3.25
CA PRO A 44 31.97 -4.21 3.05
C PRO A 44 31.84 -5.56 2.32
N SER A 45 30.74 -6.29 2.52
CA SER A 45 30.54 -7.62 1.94
C SER A 45 29.95 -7.60 0.52
N ARG A 46 29.06 -6.65 0.22
CA ARG A 46 28.31 -6.60 -1.06
C ARG A 46 28.65 -5.40 -1.95
N GLY A 47 29.52 -4.51 -1.46
CA GLY A 47 29.75 -3.22 -2.09
C GLY A 47 28.52 -2.29 -2.01
N ARG A 48 28.68 -1.06 -2.52
CA ARG A 48 27.69 0.00 -2.35
C ARG A 48 26.33 -0.32 -2.98
N ALA A 49 26.31 -0.74 -4.25
CA ALA A 49 25.06 -1.03 -4.94
C ALA A 49 24.27 -2.18 -4.28
N GLY A 50 24.98 -3.22 -3.83
CA GLY A 50 24.37 -4.34 -3.11
C GLY A 50 23.83 -3.94 -1.74
N ALA A 51 24.50 -3.01 -1.04
CA ALA A 51 24.01 -2.45 0.21
C ALA A 51 22.79 -1.54 0.01
N ASP A 52 22.80 -0.69 -1.02
CA ASP A 52 21.66 0.16 -1.38
C ASP A 52 20.41 -0.69 -1.66
N LEU A 53 20.54 -1.75 -2.46
CA LEU A 53 19.45 -2.69 -2.73
C LEU A 53 18.97 -3.42 -1.47
N TRP A 54 19.89 -3.84 -0.61
CA TRP A 54 19.53 -4.47 0.66
C TRP A 54 18.71 -3.50 1.54
N TYR A 55 19.15 -2.26 1.67
CA TYR A 55 18.47 -1.24 2.48
C TYR A 55 17.07 -0.95 1.91
N VAL A 56 16.94 -0.79 0.59
CA VAL A 56 15.64 -0.63 -0.09
C VAL A 56 14.74 -1.84 0.16
N GLY A 57 15.29 -3.06 0.19
CA GLY A 57 14.58 -4.28 0.57
C GLY A 57 14.01 -4.21 1.99
N GLN A 58 14.78 -3.71 2.96
CA GLN A 58 14.30 -3.52 4.34
C GLN A 58 13.14 -2.52 4.40
N VAL A 59 13.29 -1.35 3.78
CA VAL A 59 12.24 -0.32 3.73
C VAL A 59 10.97 -0.85 3.06
N THR A 60 11.12 -1.61 1.97
CA THR A 60 10.01 -2.27 1.29
C THR A 60 9.32 -3.29 2.20
N GLY A 61 10.07 -4.02 3.03
CA GLY A 61 9.51 -4.92 4.03
C GLY A 61 8.64 -4.21 5.08
N PHE A 62 9.03 -3.02 5.54
CA PHE A 62 8.19 -2.20 6.41
C PHE A 62 6.91 -1.73 5.72
N LEU A 63 7.03 -1.25 4.48
CA LEU A 63 5.87 -0.83 3.69
C LEU A 63 4.90 -2.00 3.45
N TRP A 64 5.43 -3.17 3.09
CA TRP A 64 4.65 -4.39 2.90
C TRP A 64 3.88 -4.74 4.17
N ARG A 65 4.53 -4.77 5.33
CA ARG A 65 3.87 -5.06 6.62
C ARG A 65 2.76 -4.06 6.96
N ALA A 66 2.93 -2.78 6.60
CA ALA A 66 1.92 -1.75 6.81
C ALA A 66 0.71 -1.91 5.85
N ALA A 67 0.98 -2.24 4.58
CA ALA A 67 -0.03 -2.28 3.53
C ALA A 67 -0.77 -3.62 3.38
N TRP A 68 -0.14 -4.76 3.69
CA TRP A 68 -0.69 -6.09 3.32
C TRP A 68 -2.09 -6.40 3.87
N PRO A 69 -2.48 -6.07 5.12
CA PRO A 69 -3.80 -6.45 5.60
C PRO A 69 -4.89 -5.72 4.82
N TRP A 70 -4.66 -4.43 4.56
CA TRP A 70 -5.55 -3.58 3.78
C TRP A 70 -5.56 -3.99 2.31
N GLY A 71 -4.40 -4.32 1.74
CA GLY A 71 -4.26 -4.84 0.39
C GLY A 71 -5.07 -6.11 0.19
N VAL A 72 -5.00 -7.06 1.13
CA VAL A 72 -5.77 -8.31 1.09
C VAL A 72 -7.28 -8.04 1.17
N LEU A 73 -7.72 -7.23 2.14
CA LEU A 73 -9.15 -6.90 2.28
C LEU A 73 -9.71 -6.20 1.05
N PHE A 74 -8.96 -5.24 0.51
CA PHE A 74 -9.37 -4.50 -0.68
C PHE A 74 -9.38 -5.40 -1.91
N SER A 75 -8.37 -6.25 -2.08
CA SER A 75 -8.32 -7.26 -3.15
C SER A 75 -9.51 -8.21 -3.09
N ALA A 76 -9.84 -8.73 -1.91
CA ALA A 76 -10.96 -9.65 -1.72
C ALA A 76 -12.29 -9.01 -2.13
N SER A 77 -12.51 -7.74 -1.74
CA SER A 77 -13.69 -6.99 -2.16
C SER A 77 -13.76 -6.82 -3.69
N PHE A 78 -12.63 -6.50 -4.33
CA PHE A 78 -12.59 -6.24 -5.77
C PHE A 78 -12.75 -7.53 -6.58
N VAL A 79 -12.02 -8.59 -6.23
CA VAL A 79 -12.12 -9.91 -6.86
C VAL A 79 -13.51 -10.51 -6.66
N GLY A 80 -14.08 -10.39 -5.46
CA GLY A 80 -15.44 -10.84 -5.17
C GLY A 80 -16.48 -10.13 -6.05
N ARG A 81 -16.37 -8.81 -6.20
CA ARG A 81 -17.24 -8.05 -7.12
C ARG A 81 -17.07 -8.50 -8.57
N THR A 82 -15.84 -8.63 -9.06
CA THR A 82 -15.58 -9.11 -10.44
C THR A 82 -16.18 -10.49 -10.67
N ALA A 83 -15.99 -11.42 -9.72
CA ALA A 83 -16.59 -12.75 -9.80
C ALA A 83 -18.12 -12.68 -9.88
N LEU A 84 -18.76 -11.89 -9.02
CA LEU A 84 -20.22 -11.72 -9.04
C LEU A 84 -20.70 -11.12 -10.36
N ASP A 85 -19.99 -10.14 -10.90
CA ASP A 85 -20.37 -9.49 -12.17
C ASP A 85 -20.23 -10.44 -13.37
N TRP A 86 -19.33 -11.42 -13.32
CA TRP A 86 -19.14 -12.40 -14.40
C TRP A 86 -20.07 -13.61 -14.28
N PHE A 87 -20.26 -14.17 -13.07
CA PHE A 87 -21.05 -15.39 -12.87
C PHE A 87 -22.53 -15.15 -12.64
N ASP A 88 -22.89 -13.98 -12.13
CA ASP A 88 -24.27 -13.59 -11.84
C ASP A 88 -24.49 -12.13 -12.26
N PRO A 89 -24.44 -11.82 -13.57
CA PRO A 89 -24.52 -10.45 -14.06
C PRO A 89 -25.85 -9.81 -13.63
N PRO A 90 -25.83 -8.67 -12.92
CA PRO A 90 -27.04 -8.04 -12.43
C PRO A 90 -27.77 -7.34 -13.58
N ALA A 91 -29.09 -7.18 -13.46
CA ALA A 91 -29.85 -6.33 -14.38
C ALA A 91 -29.45 -4.84 -14.29
N ASP A 92 -28.95 -4.40 -13.12
CA ASP A 92 -28.42 -3.06 -12.89
C ASP A 92 -27.13 -3.12 -12.04
N PHE A 93 -26.02 -2.62 -12.60
CA PHE A 93 -24.71 -2.58 -11.94
C PHE A 93 -24.60 -1.51 -10.86
N ARG A 94 -25.54 -0.55 -10.82
CA ARG A 94 -25.46 0.62 -9.94
C ARG A 94 -25.32 0.24 -8.47
N MET A 95 -26.14 -0.68 -7.99
CA MET A 95 -26.09 -1.09 -6.57
C MET A 95 -24.75 -1.73 -6.20
N ARG A 96 -24.25 -2.66 -7.01
CA ARG A 96 -22.96 -3.33 -6.77
C ARG A 96 -21.78 -2.36 -6.85
N ALA A 97 -21.81 -1.45 -7.83
CA ALA A 97 -20.82 -0.39 -7.97
C ALA A 97 -20.83 0.56 -6.76
N THR A 98 -22.01 0.97 -6.29
CA THR A 98 -22.15 1.82 -5.09
C THR A 98 -21.58 1.13 -3.84
N VAL A 99 -21.95 -0.13 -3.60
CA VAL A 99 -21.45 -0.89 -2.44
C VAL A 99 -19.94 -1.05 -2.48
N THR A 100 -19.38 -1.42 -3.64
CA THR A 100 -17.93 -1.57 -3.81
C THR A 100 -17.20 -0.25 -3.62
N THR A 101 -17.76 0.85 -4.13
CA THR A 101 -17.19 2.20 -3.98
C THR A 101 -17.13 2.62 -2.51
N TYR A 102 -18.22 2.51 -1.76
CA TYR A 102 -18.22 2.85 -0.34
C TYR A 102 -17.33 1.92 0.49
N THR A 103 -17.25 0.64 0.12
CA THR A 103 -16.32 -0.31 0.75
C THR A 103 -14.87 0.12 0.53
N ALA A 104 -14.50 0.46 -0.70
CA ALA A 104 -13.17 0.96 -1.04
C ALA A 104 -12.83 2.23 -0.25
N VAL A 105 -13.73 3.23 -0.26
CA VAL A 105 -13.54 4.49 0.48
C VAL A 105 -13.33 4.22 1.97
N SER A 106 -14.18 3.38 2.57
CA SER A 106 -14.08 3.03 4.00
C SER A 106 -12.77 2.34 4.34
N LEU A 107 -12.33 1.40 3.51
CA LEU A 107 -11.06 0.71 3.68
C LEU A 107 -9.86 1.66 3.60
N PHE A 108 -9.84 2.56 2.60
CA PHE A 108 -8.74 3.54 2.49
C PHE A 108 -8.74 4.54 3.65
N VAL A 109 -9.91 5.05 4.06
CA VAL A 109 -10.01 5.93 5.24
C VAL A 109 -9.52 5.21 6.49
N ALA A 110 -9.93 3.96 6.72
CA ALA A 110 -9.50 3.17 7.87
C ALA A 110 -7.99 2.86 7.83
N ALA A 111 -7.44 2.49 6.66
CA ALA A 111 -6.02 2.25 6.47
C ALA A 111 -5.18 3.49 6.76
N GLY A 112 -5.60 4.63 6.21
CA GLY A 112 -4.94 5.92 6.42
C GLY A 112 -5.00 6.38 7.87
N PHE A 113 -6.18 6.25 8.51
CA PHE A 113 -6.36 6.50 9.94
C PHE A 113 -5.39 5.67 10.78
N TRP A 114 -5.39 4.35 10.59
CA TRP A 114 -4.55 3.43 11.35
C TRP A 114 -3.06 3.72 11.17
N ALA A 115 -2.62 3.91 9.92
CA ALA A 115 -1.22 4.20 9.60
C ALA A 115 -0.77 5.53 10.23
N ALA A 116 -1.55 6.61 10.08
CA ALA A 116 -1.22 7.90 10.65
C ALA A 116 -1.30 7.93 12.17
N TRP A 117 -2.25 7.20 12.78
CA TRP A 117 -2.33 7.05 14.22
C TRP A 117 -1.05 6.41 14.78
N ARG A 118 -0.65 5.27 14.20
CA ARG A 118 0.52 4.50 14.64
C ARG A 118 1.82 5.28 14.43
N ALA A 119 2.04 5.79 13.22
CA ALA A 119 3.32 6.43 12.84
C ALA A 119 3.38 7.94 13.15
N ARG A 120 2.25 8.55 13.57
CA ARG A 120 2.08 10.00 13.72
C ARG A 120 2.51 10.79 12.47
N SER A 121 2.24 10.24 11.28
CA SER A 121 2.72 10.77 10.00
C SER A 121 1.64 10.66 8.91
N LEU A 122 1.38 11.75 8.19
CA LEU A 122 0.51 11.72 7.00
C LEU A 122 1.20 11.02 5.82
N GLY A 123 2.53 11.02 5.78
CA GLY A 123 3.28 10.25 4.79
C GLY A 123 3.05 8.75 4.96
N ALA A 124 2.89 8.26 6.19
CA ALA A 124 2.54 6.85 6.44
C ALA A 124 1.18 6.49 5.83
N ALA A 125 0.18 7.36 5.97
CA ALA A 125 -1.15 7.15 5.37
C ALA A 125 -1.06 7.07 3.84
N ALA A 126 -0.37 8.02 3.20
CA ALA A 126 -0.19 8.02 1.75
C ALA A 126 0.56 6.77 1.26
N LEU A 127 1.70 6.44 1.88
CA LEU A 127 2.49 5.26 1.52
C LEU A 127 1.70 3.96 1.71
N THR A 128 0.96 3.83 2.82
CA THR A 128 0.11 2.66 3.08
C THR A 128 -0.98 2.52 2.02
N ALA A 129 -1.61 3.62 1.58
CA ALA A 129 -2.62 3.62 0.53
C ALA A 129 -2.05 3.23 -0.84
N ILE A 130 -0.88 3.76 -1.20
CA ILE A 130 -0.18 3.38 -2.43
C ILE A 130 0.17 1.89 -2.40
N GLY A 131 0.77 1.41 -1.31
CA GLY A 131 1.08 -0.02 -1.13
C GLY A 131 -0.17 -0.90 -1.21
N THR A 132 -1.26 -0.51 -0.56
CA THR A 132 -2.56 -1.20 -0.60
C THR A 132 -3.09 -1.30 -2.02
N SER A 133 -3.01 -0.21 -2.79
CA SER A 133 -3.49 -0.14 -4.18
C SER A 133 -2.62 -0.99 -5.11
N ILE A 134 -1.29 -1.00 -4.94
CA ILE A 134 -0.39 -1.84 -5.73
C ILE A 134 -0.69 -3.32 -5.50
N ILE A 135 -0.85 -3.74 -4.24
CA ILE A 135 -1.21 -5.12 -3.89
C ILE A 135 -2.53 -5.49 -4.57
N ALA A 136 -3.55 -4.65 -4.43
CA ALA A 136 -4.86 -4.89 -5.02
C ALA A 136 -4.83 -4.93 -6.55
N ALA A 137 -4.02 -4.08 -7.20
CA ALA A 137 -3.85 -4.12 -8.65
C ALA A 137 -3.24 -5.45 -9.11
N ILE A 138 -2.16 -5.90 -8.48
CA ILE A 138 -1.51 -7.18 -8.80
C ILE A 138 -2.50 -8.34 -8.61
N VAL A 139 -3.18 -8.40 -7.47
CA VAL A 139 -4.12 -9.49 -7.16
C VAL A 139 -5.33 -9.46 -8.10
N SER A 140 -5.90 -8.29 -8.36
CA SER A 140 -7.06 -8.13 -9.26
C SER A 140 -6.73 -8.56 -10.69
N ILE A 141 -5.62 -8.06 -11.25
CA ILE A 141 -5.19 -8.42 -12.61
C ILE A 141 -4.94 -9.93 -12.71
N SER A 142 -4.20 -10.49 -11.75
CA SER A 142 -3.89 -11.93 -11.73
C SER A 142 -5.17 -12.77 -11.61
N SER A 143 -6.10 -12.36 -10.75
CA SER A 143 -7.36 -13.08 -10.55
C SER A 143 -8.24 -13.03 -11.80
N ALA A 144 -8.32 -11.88 -12.47
CA ALA A 144 -9.05 -11.75 -13.73
C ALA A 144 -8.46 -12.65 -14.82
N LEU A 145 -7.12 -12.71 -14.95
CA LEU A 145 -6.45 -13.61 -15.89
C LEU A 145 -6.75 -15.08 -15.60
N VAL A 146 -6.74 -15.48 -14.32
CA VAL A 146 -7.08 -16.85 -13.90
C VAL A 146 -8.54 -17.16 -14.21
N MET A 147 -9.46 -16.25 -13.90
CA MET A 147 -10.88 -16.44 -14.21
C MET A 147 -11.12 -16.59 -15.71
N LEU A 148 -10.48 -15.76 -16.55
CA LEU A 148 -10.56 -15.87 -18.02
C LEU A 148 -9.98 -17.19 -18.54
N ALA A 149 -8.87 -17.65 -17.95
CA ALA A 149 -8.27 -18.92 -18.34
C ALA A 149 -9.21 -20.11 -18.06
N ILE A 150 -9.96 -20.05 -16.95
CA ILE A 150 -10.89 -21.10 -16.54
C ILE A 150 -12.24 -20.98 -17.26
N TRP A 151 -12.76 -19.75 -17.42
CA TRP A 151 -14.08 -19.44 -17.95
C TRP A 151 -13.99 -18.42 -19.09
N HIS A 152 -14.19 -18.92 -20.31
CA HIS A 152 -14.08 -18.15 -21.56
C HIS A 152 -15.23 -18.46 -22.52
N ASP A 153 -16.42 -18.73 -21.99
CA ASP A 153 -17.61 -18.94 -22.80
C ASP A 153 -18.18 -17.61 -23.33
N PRO A 154 -19.02 -17.63 -24.39
CA PRO A 154 -19.58 -16.42 -24.98
C PRO A 154 -20.41 -15.56 -24.01
N GLN A 155 -21.04 -16.17 -23.01
CA GLN A 155 -21.82 -15.43 -22.01
C GLN A 155 -20.89 -14.64 -21.09
N THR A 156 -19.77 -15.23 -20.65
CA THR A 156 -18.74 -14.54 -19.88
C THR A 156 -18.17 -13.34 -20.65
N PHE A 157 -17.85 -13.50 -21.95
CA PHE A 157 -17.39 -12.38 -22.77
C PHE A 157 -18.45 -11.28 -22.94
N GLY A 158 -19.73 -11.66 -23.11
CA GLY A 158 -20.83 -10.70 -23.15
C GLY A 158 -20.98 -9.91 -21.84
N ALA A 159 -20.80 -10.56 -20.69
CA ALA A 159 -20.81 -9.90 -19.39
C ALA A 159 -19.65 -8.92 -19.22
N ILE A 160 -18.44 -9.31 -19.67
CA ILE A 160 -17.25 -8.46 -19.64
C ILE A 160 -17.46 -7.20 -20.49
N ASP A 161 -17.93 -7.35 -21.72
CA ASP A 161 -18.19 -6.23 -22.62
C ASP A 161 -19.24 -5.28 -22.04
N HIS A 162 -20.27 -5.83 -21.39
CA HIS A 162 -21.28 -5.03 -20.72
C HIS A 162 -20.76 -4.29 -19.48
N SER A 163 -19.75 -4.84 -18.80
CA SER A 163 -19.05 -4.19 -17.67
C SER A 163 -17.97 -3.18 -18.08
N GLY A 164 -17.89 -2.80 -19.37
CA GLY A 164 -16.91 -1.85 -19.90
C GLY A 164 -15.68 -2.48 -20.56
N GLY A 165 -15.66 -3.81 -20.69
CA GLY A 165 -14.65 -4.55 -21.43
C GLY A 165 -13.36 -4.84 -20.65
N LEU A 166 -12.45 -5.59 -21.30
CA LEU A 166 -11.16 -5.98 -20.70
C LEU A 166 -10.27 -4.79 -20.34
N GLY A 167 -10.38 -3.68 -21.09
CA GLY A 167 -9.62 -2.46 -20.79
C GLY A 167 -9.93 -1.93 -19.39
N GLU A 168 -11.20 -1.94 -18.99
CA GLU A 168 -11.63 -1.51 -17.66
C GLU A 168 -11.07 -2.43 -16.57
N VAL A 169 -11.12 -3.75 -16.78
CA VAL A 169 -10.61 -4.77 -15.83
C VAL A 169 -9.13 -4.58 -15.51
N PHE A 170 -8.30 -4.25 -16.51
CA PHE A 170 -6.85 -4.13 -16.33
C PHE A 170 -6.39 -2.73 -15.91
N THR A 171 -7.19 -1.69 -16.18
CA THR A 171 -6.80 -0.29 -15.90
C THR A 171 -7.42 0.26 -14.62
N LEU A 172 -8.64 -0.13 -14.26
CA LEU A 172 -9.31 0.37 -13.05
C LEU A 172 -8.49 0.20 -11.77
N PRO A 173 -7.85 -0.95 -11.51
CA PRO A 173 -7.09 -1.10 -10.27
C PRO A 173 -5.94 -0.09 -10.15
N LEU A 174 -5.41 0.39 -11.29
CA LEU A 174 -4.38 1.44 -11.32
C LEU A 174 -4.99 2.83 -11.08
N PHE A 175 -6.18 3.10 -11.61
CA PHE A 175 -6.88 4.37 -11.39
C PHE A 175 -7.29 4.59 -9.93
N VAL A 176 -7.43 3.53 -9.14
CA VAL A 176 -7.77 3.64 -7.71
C VAL A 176 -6.64 4.24 -6.86
N ILE A 177 -5.38 4.21 -7.33
CA ILE A 177 -4.23 4.69 -6.54
C ILE A 177 -4.42 6.13 -6.06
N VAL A 178 -4.81 7.04 -6.96
CA VAL A 178 -4.98 8.46 -6.64
C VAL A 178 -6.17 8.71 -5.69
N PRO A 179 -7.42 8.34 -6.02
CA PRO A 179 -8.55 8.56 -5.12
C PRO A 179 -8.43 7.79 -3.80
N GLY A 180 -7.84 6.59 -3.81
CA GLY A 180 -7.55 5.82 -2.61
C GLY A 180 -6.56 6.54 -1.70
N THR A 181 -5.51 7.13 -2.26
CA THR A 181 -4.56 7.96 -1.51
C THR A 181 -5.23 9.19 -0.90
N VAL A 182 -6.11 9.88 -1.65
CA VAL A 182 -6.89 11.02 -1.12
C VAL A 182 -7.77 10.59 0.06
N CYS A 183 -8.51 9.50 -0.08
CA CYS A 183 -9.36 8.96 1.00
C CYS A 183 -8.53 8.58 2.23
N ALA A 184 -7.38 7.96 2.04
CA ALA A 184 -6.47 7.60 3.12
C ALA A 184 -5.88 8.84 3.82
N LEU A 185 -5.58 9.91 3.09
CA LEU A 185 -5.13 11.16 3.70
C LEU A 185 -6.22 11.77 4.60
N VAL A 186 -7.49 11.73 4.20
CA VAL A 186 -8.62 12.16 5.03
C VAL A 186 -8.66 11.37 6.35
N GLY A 187 -8.62 10.04 6.28
CA GLY A 187 -8.53 9.20 7.47
C GLY A 187 -7.27 9.48 8.30
N GLY A 188 -6.14 9.72 7.63
CA GLY A 188 -4.86 9.99 8.25
C GLY A 188 -4.81 11.30 9.05
N ILE A 189 -5.52 12.34 8.60
CA ILE A 189 -5.69 13.59 9.36
C ILE A 189 -6.38 13.29 10.69
N VAL A 190 -7.50 12.56 10.65
CA VAL A 190 -8.26 12.18 11.85
C VAL A 190 -7.41 11.30 12.77
N GLY A 191 -6.69 10.31 12.23
CA GLY A 191 -5.83 9.41 12.99
C GLY A 191 -4.68 10.13 13.69
N ARG A 192 -4.06 11.11 13.01
CA ARG A 192 -3.00 11.92 13.59
C ARG A 192 -3.51 12.82 14.71
N ILE A 193 -4.67 13.47 14.53
CA ILE A 193 -5.29 14.30 15.58
C ILE A 193 -5.56 13.45 16.81
N ALA A 194 -6.22 12.30 16.63
CA ALA A 194 -6.55 11.44 17.75
C ALA A 194 -5.29 10.92 18.47
N ALA A 195 -4.24 10.51 17.76
CA ALA A 195 -2.97 10.13 18.37
C ALA A 195 -2.30 11.24 19.20
N SER A 196 -2.55 12.52 18.86
CA SER A 196 -2.07 13.66 19.66
C SER A 196 -2.85 13.85 20.96
N VAL A 197 -4.19 13.69 20.91
CA VAL A 197 -5.09 13.82 22.06
C VAL A 197 -4.84 12.71 23.09
N PHE A 198 -4.67 11.47 22.66
CA PHE A 198 -4.38 10.37 23.59
C PHE A 198 -3.02 10.51 24.29
N ARG A 199 -2.07 11.23 23.69
CA ARG A 199 -0.76 11.46 24.29
C ARG A 199 -0.79 12.48 25.42
N SER A 200 -1.60 13.54 25.29
CA SER A 200 -1.69 14.57 26.33
C SER A 200 -2.23 14.00 27.65
N HIS A 201 -3.12 13.01 27.57
CA HIS A 201 -3.68 12.35 28.77
C HIS A 201 -2.75 11.33 29.43
N ALA A 202 -1.68 10.88 28.75
CA ALA A 202 -0.76 9.89 29.31
C ALA A 202 0.37 10.49 30.15
N VAL A 203 0.45 11.82 30.25
CA VAL A 203 1.54 12.55 30.92
C VAL A 203 1.07 13.21 32.23
N GLU A 204 -0.22 13.10 32.56
CA GLU A 204 -0.82 13.51 33.84
C GLU A 204 -0.84 12.35 34.84
#